data_AF-K0ZYU1-F1
#
_entry.id   AF-K0ZYU1-F1
#
_cell.length_a   1.000
_cell.length_b   1.000
_cell.length_c   1.000
_cell.angle_alpha   90.00
_cell.angle_beta   90.00
_cell.angle_gamma   90.00
#
_symmetry.space_group_name_H-M   'P 1'
#
loop_
_entity.id
_entity.type
_entity.pdbx_description
1 polymer ?
#
loop_
_entity_poly.entity_id
_entity_poly.type
_entity_poly.pdbx_seq_one_letter_code
_entity_poly.pdbx_strand_id
1 'polypeptide(L)' 'MQNRPIIIGVTGGSGGGKTSVSRAILSHFPDEKISMIEHDSYYKDQSHLTFEERVK' A
#
# COMPACT_ATOMS: atom_id res chain seq x y z
N MET A 1 11.72 -2.03 27.15
CA MET A 1 10.42 -1.59 26.61
C MET A 1 10.30 -2.13 25.20
N GLN A 2 9.18 -2.75 24.85
CA GLN A 2 8.97 -3.27 23.49
C GLN A 2 8.64 -2.11 22.56
N ASN A 3 9.52 -1.80 21.60
CA ASN A 3 9.24 -0.79 20.58
C ASN A 3 8.15 -1.32 19.66
N ARG A 4 6.92 -0.80 19.82
CA ARG A 4 5.83 -1.09 18.89
C ARG A 4 5.96 -0.20 17.66
N PRO A 5 5.85 -0.76 16.43
CA PRO A 5 5.88 0.05 15.23
C PRO A 5 4.67 0.99 15.17
N ILE A 6 4.86 2.16 14.56
CA ILE A 6 3.78 3.08 14.21
C ILE A 6 3.25 2.67 12.84
N ILE A 7 1.93 2.58 12.70
CA ILE A 7 1.28 2.27 11.42
C ILE A 7 0.59 3.53 10.90
N ILE A 8 0.90 3.90 9.67
CA ILE A 8 0.29 5.04 8.97
C ILE A 8 -0.45 4.50 7.75
N GLY A 9 -1.77 4.69 7.72
CA GLY A 9 -2.60 4.34 6.57
C GLY A 9 -2.74 5.51 5.61
N VAL A 10 -2.35 5.32 4.34
CA VAL A 10 -2.53 6.32 3.28
C VAL A 10 -3.67 5.86 2.37
N THR A 11 -4.78 6.62 2.36
CA THR A 11 -6.04 6.25 1.67
C THR A 11 -6.51 7.36 0.73
N GLY A 12 -7.49 7.07 -0.12
CA GLY A 12 -8.05 7.98 -1.12
C GLY A 12 -8.34 7.31 -2.47
N GLY A 13 -9.06 8.02 -3.34
CA GLY A 13 -9.42 7.52 -4.68
C GLY A 13 -8.22 7.25 -5.59
N SER A 14 -8.46 6.50 -6.67
CA SER A 14 -7.46 6.35 -7.75
C SER A 14 -7.09 7.72 -8.33
N GLY A 15 -5.82 7.93 -8.67
CA GLY A 15 -5.30 9.23 -9.11
C GLY A 15 -5.15 10.30 -8.02
N GLY A 16 -5.54 10.04 -6.77
CA GLY A 16 -5.48 11.02 -5.67
C GLY A 16 -4.10 11.29 -5.08
N GLY A 17 -3.01 10.83 -5.71
CA GLY A 17 -1.64 11.14 -5.28
C GLY A 17 -1.10 10.33 -4.08
N LYS A 18 -1.82 9.29 -3.60
CA LYS A 18 -1.41 8.43 -2.47
C LYS A 18 0.04 7.95 -2.58
N THR A 19 0.38 7.31 -3.69
CA THR A 19 1.72 6.77 -3.95
C THR A 19 2.79 7.88 -3.95
N SER A 20 2.48 9.05 -4.51
CA SER A 20 3.39 10.19 -4.52
C SER A 20 3.67 10.70 -3.11
N VAL A 21 2.63 10.87 -2.29
CA VAL A 21 2.78 11.31 -0.89
C VAL A 21 3.57 10.28 -0.07
N SER A 22 3.23 8.99 -0.17
CA SER A 22 3.96 7.94 0.56
C SER A 22 5.44 7.90 0.18
N ARG A 23 5.77 8.03 -1.11
CA ARG A 23 7.16 8.10 -1.58
C ARG A 23 7.88 9.35 -1.10
N ALA A 24 7.23 10.51 -1.11
CA ALA A 24 7.80 11.74 -0.59
C ALA A 24 8.14 11.64 0.90
N ILE A 25 7.28 10.99 1.70
CA ILE A 25 7.55 10.71 3.12
C ILE A 25 8.80 9.83 3.26
N LEU A 26 8.88 8.71 2.53
CA LEU A 26 10.06 7.84 2.56
C LEU A 26 11.35 8.59 2.19
N SER A 27 11.31 9.39 1.13
CA SER A 27 12.48 10.16 0.68
C SER A 27 12.89 11.27 1.65
N HIS A 28 11.96 11.79 2.46
CA HIS A 28 12.26 12.82 3.45
C HIS A 28 12.99 12.27 4.68
N PHE A 29 12.85 10.98 4.99
CA PHE A 29 13.46 10.31 6.14
C PHE A 29 14.37 9.14 5.71
N PRO A 30 15.48 9.40 5.00
CA PRO A 30 16.30 8.34 4.41
C PRO A 30 17.01 7.44 5.44
N ASP A 31 17.27 7.95 6.64
CA ASP A 31 18.00 7.24 7.70
C ASP A 31 17.07 6.52 8.71
N GLU A 32 15.76 6.66 8.55
CA GLU A 32 14.77 6.07 9.45
C GLU A 32 14.34 4.67 9.00
N LYS A 33 13.96 3.84 9.98
CA LYS A 33 13.50 2.47 9.74
C LYS A 33 12.03 2.45 9.32
N ILE A 34 11.77 2.81 8.06
CA ILE A 34 10.41 2.87 7.50
C ILE A 34 10.28 1.81 6.39
N SER A 35 9.20 1.02 6.46
CA SER A 35 8.81 0.10 5.39
C SER A 35 7.47 0.53 4.82
N MET A 36 7.33 0.50 3.50
CA MET A 36 6.07 0.75 2.80
C MET A 36 5.48 -0.57 2.29
N ILE A 37 4.21 -0.79 2.58
CA ILE A 37 3.43 -1.94 2.10
C ILE A 37 2.32 -1.38 1.21
N GLU A 38 2.39 -1.70 -0.08
CA GLU A 38 1.35 -1.31 -1.06
C GLU A 38 0.28 -2.42 -1.12
N HIS A 39 -0.94 -2.13 -0.65
CA HIS A 39 -2.02 -3.12 -0.64
C HIS A 39 -2.35 -3.69 -2.03
N ASP A 40 -2.17 -2.88 -3.08
CA ASP A 40 -2.39 -3.29 -4.48
C ASP A 40 -1.43 -4.40 -4.92
N SER A 41 -0.30 -4.62 -4.23
CA SER A 41 0.61 -5.75 -4.49
C SER A 41 0.12 -7.08 -3.93
N TYR A 42 -0.94 -7.05 -3.11
CA TYR A 42 -1.49 -8.23 -2.43
C TYR A 42 -2.92 -8.54 -2.88
N TYR A 43 -3.32 -8.08 -4.06
CA TYR A 43 -4.57 -8.54 -4.66
C TYR A 43 -4.55 -10.07 -4.78
N LYS A 44 -5.66 -10.69 -4.38
CA LYS A 44 -5.86 -12.13 -4.56
C LYS A 44 -5.90 -12.41 -6.06
N ASP A 45 -4.98 -13.24 -6.53
CA ASP A 45 -5.01 -13.65 -7.93
C ASP A 45 -6.27 -14.48 -8.23
N GLN A 46 -7.06 -13.99 -9.17
CA GLN A 46 -8.28 -14.61 -9.69
C GLN A 46 -8.13 -14.99 -11.17
N SER A 47 -6.91 -15.09 -11.67
CA SER A 47 -6.59 -15.51 -13.04
C SER A 47 -7.25 -16.83 -13.45
N HIS A 48 -7.44 -17.74 -12.49
CA HIS A 48 -8.10 -19.03 -12.65
C HIS A 48 -9.62 -18.97 -12.84
N LEU A 49 -10.27 -17.84 -12.52
CA LEU A 49 -11.69 -17.64 -12.68
C LEU A 49 -12.02 -17.08 -14.07
N THR A 50 -13.20 -17.44 -14.60
CA THR A 50 -13.77 -16.78 -15.78
C THR A 50 -14.14 -15.33 -15.48
N PHE A 51 -14.34 -14.50 -16.51
CA PHE A 51 -14.76 -13.11 -16.31
C PHE A 51 -16.09 -13.02 -15.54
N GLU A 52 -17.05 -13.89 -15.85
CA GLU A 52 -18.36 -13.94 -15.18
C GLU A 52 -18.25 -14.27 -13.69
N GLU A 53 -17.28 -15.12 -13.32
CA GLU A 53 -16.99 -15.46 -11.93
C GLU A 53 -16.23 -14.33 -11.19
N ARG A 54 -15.41 -13.53 -11.91
CA ARG A 54 -14.67 -12.39 -11.32
C ARG A 54 -15.54 -11.18 -11.00
N VAL A 55 -16.70 -11.04 -11.64
CA VAL A 55 -17.61 -9.90 -11.47
C VAL A 55 -18.61 -10.13 -10.33
N LYS A 56 -18.69 -11.35 -9.77
CA LYS A 56 -19.50 -11.68 -8.59
C LYS A 56 -18.81 -11.29 -7.29
#